data_AF-A0A970F7B1-F1
#
_entry.id   AF-A0A970F7B1-F1
#
_cell.length_a   1.000
_cell.length_b   1.000
_cell.length_c   1.000
_cell.angle_alpha   90.00
_cell.angle_beta   90.00
_cell.angle_gamma   90.00
#
_symmetry.space_group_name_H-M   'P 1'
#
loop_
_entity.id
_entity.type
_entity.pdbx_description
1 polymer ?
#
loop_
_entity_poly.entity_id
_entity_poly.type
_entity_poly.pdbx_seq_one_letter_code
_entity_poly.pdbx_strand_id
1 'polypeptide(L)' 'MKMKERKAVILAAGLGTRFLPVTKAIAKEMLPIIDKPTIQFIVEEAIEAGIEDIIIESMQKVFPSHERLMK' A
#
# COMPACT_ATOMS: atom_id res chain seq x y z
N MET A 1 -22.03 20.13 10.83
CA MET A 1 -20.76 19.63 11.39
C MET A 1 -19.93 19.07 10.24
N LYS A 2 -18.73 19.61 9.98
CA LYS A 2 -17.80 19.03 9.00
C LYS A 2 -17.32 17.71 9.63
N MET A 3 -17.55 16.56 9.00
CA MET A 3 -17.00 15.30 9.51
C MET A 3 -15.47 15.45 9.58
N LYS A 4 -14.87 15.04 10.69
CA LYS A 4 -13.42 15.07 10.87
C LYS A 4 -12.82 14.24 9.74
N GLU A 5 -11.96 14.84 8.92
CA GLU A 5 -11.27 14.16 7.82
C GLU A 5 -10.60 12.91 8.38
N ARG A 6 -11.06 11.73 7.94
CA ARG A 6 -10.52 10.45 8.37
C ARG A 6 -9.29 10.18 7.51
N LYS A 7 -8.17 9.86 8.18
CA LYS A 7 -6.91 9.50 7.53
C LYS A 7 -6.56 8.06 7.89
N ALA A 8 -6.00 7.32 6.94
CA ALA A 8 -5.44 5.99 7.17
C ALA A 8 -3.92 6.03 6.98
N VAL A 9 -3.21 5.25 7.79
CA VAL A 9 -1.77 5.03 7.65
C VAL A 9 -1.52 3.54 7.46
N ILE A 10 -0.92 3.16 6.34
CA ILE A 10 -0.52 1.80 6.01
C ILE A 10 0.98 1.66 6.29
N LEU A 11 1.32 0.82 7.28
CA LEU A 11 2.71 0.60 7.70
C LEU A 11 3.32 -0.57 6.91
N ALA A 12 4.18 -0.22 5.95
CA ALA A 12 4.80 -1.09 4.96
C ALA A 12 6.35 -1.09 5.04
N ALA A 13 6.92 -0.84 6.23
CA ALA A 13 8.35 -0.58 6.39
C ALA A 13 9.25 -1.84 6.54
N GLY A 14 8.68 -3.03 6.71
CA GLY A 14 9.48 -4.24 6.97
C GLY A 14 10.03 -4.91 5.70
N LEU A 15 11.25 -5.45 5.76
CA LEU A 15 11.96 -6.02 4.59
C LEU A 15 11.43 -7.35 4.03
N GLY A 16 10.57 -8.08 4.75
CA GLY A 16 9.97 -9.31 4.23
C GLY A 16 10.96 -10.47 4.01
N THR A 17 11.95 -10.64 4.89
CA THR A 17 13.06 -11.61 4.73
C THR A 17 12.63 -13.08 4.58
N ARG A 18 11.44 -13.46 5.03
CA ARG A 18 10.86 -14.80 4.85
C ARG A 18 10.54 -15.14 3.39
N PHE A 19 10.46 -14.14 2.53
CA PHE A 19 10.16 -14.27 1.09
C PHE A 19 11.40 -13.99 0.23
N LEU A 20 12.60 -14.05 0.81
CA LEU A 20 13.82 -14.01 0.02
C LEU A 20 13.87 -15.25 -0.91
N PRO A 21 14.38 -15.08 -2.14
CA PRO A 21 15.05 -13.89 -2.67
C PRO A 21 14.13 -12.81 -3.24
N VAL A 22 12.83 -13.05 -3.36
CA VAL A 22 11.88 -12.17 -4.07
C VAL A 22 11.82 -10.77 -3.46
N THR A 23 11.73 -10.68 -2.13
CA THR A 23 11.62 -9.39 -1.41
C THR A 23 12.89 -8.55 -1.37
N LYS A 24 13.98 -9.02 -2.00
CA LYS A 24 15.21 -8.24 -2.19
C LYS A 24 15.07 -7.18 -3.30
N ALA A 25 14.22 -7.44 -4.30
CA ALA A 25 14.03 -6.57 -5.46
C ALA A 25 12.67 -5.87 -5.46
N ILE A 26 11.67 -6.48 -4.83
CA ILE A 26 10.28 -6.01 -4.84
C ILE A 26 9.83 -5.85 -3.38
N ALA A 27 9.15 -4.75 -3.07
CA ALA A 27 8.52 -4.55 -1.76
C ALA A 27 7.52 -5.68 -1.48
N LYS A 28 7.46 -6.18 -0.24
CA LYS A 28 6.60 -7.33 0.10
C LYS A 28 5.11 -7.03 -0.12
N GLU A 29 4.72 -5.77 0.01
CA GLU A 29 3.34 -5.28 -0.19
C GLU A 29 2.95 -5.20 -1.68
N MET A 30 3.96 -5.21 -2.57
CA MET A 30 3.77 -5.29 -4.02
C MET A 30 3.74 -6.72 -4.54
N LEU A 31 3.90 -7.73 -3.67
CA LEU A 31 3.72 -9.12 -4.08
C LEU A 31 2.26 -9.33 -4.50
N PRO A 32 2.02 -9.91 -5.69
CA PRO A 32 0.67 -10.05 -6.21
C PRO A 32 -0.06 -11.20 -5.51
N ILE A 33 -1.32 -10.96 -5.17
CA ILE A 33 -2.30 -12.03 -4.94
C ILE A 33 -3.10 -12.13 -6.23
N ILE A 34 -2.86 -13.20 -6.99
CA ILE A 34 -3.39 -13.41 -8.33
C ILE A 34 -2.90 -12.31 -9.28
N ASP A 35 -3.69 -11.26 -9.49
CA ASP A 35 -3.48 -10.18 -10.46
C ASP A 35 -3.32 -8.80 -9.82
N LYS A 36 -3.54 -8.69 -8.50
CA LYS A 36 -3.46 -7.42 -7.77
C LYS A 36 -2.32 -7.42 -6.75
N PRO A 37 -1.54 -6.33 -6.62
CA PRO A 37 -0.62 -6.14 -5.50
C PRO A 37 -1.36 -6.25 -4.16
N THR A 38 -0.72 -6.86 -3.15
CA THR A 38 -1.34 -7.03 -1.82
C THR A 38 -1.79 -5.70 -1.20
N ILE A 39 -1.04 -4.61 -1.40
CA ILE A 39 -1.39 -3.29 -0.88
C ILE A 39 -2.69 -2.71 -1.47
N GLN A 40 -3.06 -3.13 -2.69
CA GLN A 40 -4.27 -2.64 -3.34
C GLN A 40 -5.52 -3.05 -2.56
N PHE A 41 -5.56 -4.24 -1.99
CA PHE A 41 -6.69 -4.69 -1.17
C PHE A 41 -6.89 -3.79 0.06
N ILE A 42 -5.80 -3.38 0.72
CA ILE A 42 -5.84 -2.52 1.90
C ILE A 42 -6.32 -1.11 1.52
N VAL A 43 -5.88 -0.61 0.36
CA VAL A 43 -6.32 0.69 -0.17
C VAL A 43 -7.79 0.65 -0.57
N GLU A 44 -8.24 -0.40 -1.26
CA GLU A 44 -9.65 -0.61 -1.63
C GLU A 44 -10.54 -0.63 -0.37
N GLU A 45 -10.13 -1.35 0.69
CA GLU A 45 -10.85 -1.39 1.97
C GLU A 45 -10.92 0.00 2.66
N ALA A 46 -9.82 0.76 2.66
CA ALA A 46 -9.81 2.11 3.21
C ALA A 46 -10.74 3.06 2.45
N ILE A 47 -10.79 2.94 1.12
CA ILE A 47 -11.70 3.71 0.27
C ILE A 47 -13.16 3.32 0.56
N GLU A 48 -13.47 2.02 0.66
CA GLU A 48 -14.80 1.53 1.03
C GLU A 48 -15.24 2.01 2.43
N ALA A 49 -14.30 2.18 3.36
CA ALA A 49 -14.54 2.78 4.67
C ALA A 49 -14.78 4.30 4.63
N GLY A 50 -14.64 4.94 3.46
CA GLY A 50 -14.78 6.37 3.23
C GLY A 50 -13.60 7.18 3.78
N ILE A 51 -12.39 6.65 3.62
CA ILE A 51 -11.11 7.31 3.94
C ILE A 51 -10.44 7.72 2.63
N GLU A 52 -10.35 9.03 2.39
CA GLU A 52 -9.76 9.58 1.16
C GLU A 52 -8.27 9.90 1.30
N ASP A 53 -7.81 10.19 2.52
CA ASP A 53 -6.42 10.52 2.80
C ASP A 53 -5.69 9.29 3.36
N ILE A 54 -4.91 8.63 2.49
CA ILE A 54 -4.19 7.39 2.80
C ILE A 54 -2.69 7.66 2.67
N ILE A 55 -1.96 7.44 3.76
CA ILE A 55 -0.50 7.58 3.85
C ILE A 55 0.10 6.18 3.88
N ILE A 56 1.12 5.94 3.06
CA ILE A 56 1.82 4.65 2.98
C ILE A 56 3.28 4.88 3.36
N GLU A 57 3.70 4.32 4.50
CA GLU A 57 5.08 4.41 4.98
C GLU A 57 5.83 3.12 4.67
N SER A 58 6.89 3.20 3.84
CA SER A 58 7.59 2.03 3.33
C SER A 58 9.11 2.21 3.26
N MET A 59 9.86 1.11 3.44
CA MET A 59 11.33 1.11 3.37
C MET A 59 11.84 0.92 1.94
N GLN A 60 11.08 0.21 1.13
CA GLN A 60 11.34 0.00 -0.30
C GLN A 60 10.36 0.84 -1.10
N LYS A 61 10.74 1.23 -2.33
CA LYS A 61 9.85 2.02 -3.19
C LYS A 61 8.66 1.17 -3.62
N VAL A 62 7.48 1.52 -3.13
CA VAL A 62 6.22 0.81 -3.44
C VAL A 62 5.60 1.35 -4.75
N PHE A 63 5.71 2.67 -5.00
CA PHE A 63 5.15 3.30 -6.21
C PHE A 63 6.23 4.03 -7.03
N PRO A 64 6.24 3.89 -8.37
CA PRO A 64 6.99 4.80 -9.24
C PRO A 64 6.53 6.24 -9.01
N SER A 65 7.45 7.21 -9.10
CA SER A 65 7.16 8.63 -8.83
C SER A 65 6.09 9.26 -9.73
N HIS A 66 5.61 8.53 -10.75
CA HIS A 66 4.68 8.99 -11.78
C HIS A 66 3.39 8.17 -11.86
N GLU A 67 3.24 7.11 -11.05
CA GLU A 67 2.11 6.20 -11.14
C GLU A 67 1.11 6.48 -10.00
N ARG A 68 -0.06 7.02 -10.37
CA ARG A 68 -1.22 7.07 -9.48
C ARG A 68 -1.86 5.70 -9.53
N LEU A 69 -1.92 5.03 -8.39
CA LEU A 69 -2.53 3.70 -8.21
C LEU A 69 -3.95 3.56 -8.77
N MET A 70 -4.69 4.67 -8.90
CA MET A 70 -6.10 4.67 -9.30
C MET A 70 -6.42 5.92 -10.13
N LYS A 71 -6.00 5.91 -11.40
CA LYS A 71 -6.72 6.66 -12.45
C LYS A 71 -7.62 5.71 -13.22
#